data_AF-A0A9N9EQ83-F1
#
_entry.id   AF-A0A9N9EQ83-F1
#
_cell.length_a   1.000
_cell.length_b   1.000
_cell.length_c   1.000
_cell.angle_alpha   90.00
_cell.angle_beta   90.00
_cell.angle_gamma   90.00
#
_symmetry.space_group_name_H-M   'P 1'
#
loop_
_entity.id
_entity.type
_entity.pdbx_description
1 polymer ?
#
loop_
_entity_poly.entity_id
_entity_poly.type
_entity_poly.pdbx_seq_one_letter_code
_entity_poly.pdbx_strand_id
1 'polypeptide(L)'
;MSALTRTNILSLYRSFLRVIERWPTDYLRPNRNLKHILHLRVTEGFKQNIAVKDANVLRALVLDAEVELDALRRLAENEFKEKYPLSDRIYRPAANPKYYSGLVAAIDKTAKLKQEADLKPSLWKRLGFWTRKFFWN
;
A
#
# COMPACT_ATOMS: atom_id res chain seq x y z
N MET A 1 -6.92 -31.83 9.11
CA MET A 1 -6.08 -30.62 9.09
C MET A 1 -4.93 -30.86 8.13
N SER A 2 -4.86 -30.17 6.99
CA SER A 2 -3.78 -30.37 6.01
C SER A 2 -2.43 -29.99 6.63
N ALA A 3 -1.39 -30.77 6.40
CA ALA A 3 -0.04 -30.40 6.82
C ALA A 3 0.33 -29.02 6.25
N LEU A 4 0.97 -28.17 7.06
CA LEU A 4 1.44 -26.88 6.61
C LEU A 4 2.56 -27.10 5.60
N THR A 5 2.29 -26.86 4.32
CA THR A 5 3.28 -27.03 3.25
C THR A 5 3.90 -25.69 2.88
N ARG A 6 5.12 -25.74 2.35
CA ARG A 6 5.77 -24.58 1.72
C ARG A 6 4.88 -23.90 0.67
N THR A 7 4.11 -24.70 -0.06
CA THR A 7 3.16 -24.20 -1.07
C THR A 7 2.08 -23.33 -0.46
N ASN A 8 1.55 -23.70 0.72
CA ASN A 8 0.54 -22.91 1.44
C ASN A 8 1.11 -21.57 1.92
N ILE A 9 2.35 -21.55 2.42
CA ILE A 9 3.01 -20.31 2.85
C ILE A 9 3.23 -19.37 1.65
N LEU A 10 3.64 -19.92 0.50
CA LEU A 10 3.82 -19.14 -0.72
C LEU A 10 2.49 -18.63 -1.30
N SER A 11 1.40 -19.39 -1.20
CA SER A 11 0.07 -18.92 -1.63
C SER A 11 -0.45 -17.81 -0.72
N LEU A 12 -0.17 -17.90 0.59
CA LEU A 12 -0.48 -16.84 1.56
C LEU A 12 0.27 -15.54 1.23
N TYR A 13 1.59 -15.62 1.04
CA TYR A 13 2.41 -14.47 0.63
C TYR A 13 1.90 -13.81 -0.65
N ARG A 14 1.61 -14.60 -1.69
CA ARG A 14 1.05 -14.07 -2.95
C ARG A 14 -0.32 -13.43 -2.76
N SER A 15 -1.12 -13.95 -1.83
CA SER A 15 -2.43 -13.38 -1.51
C SER A 15 -2.30 -12.00 -0.89
N PHE A 16 -1.34 -11.80 0.02
CA PHE A 16 -1.01 -10.46 0.52
C PHE A 16 -0.63 -9.51 -0.61
N LEU A 17 0.31 -9.90 -1.48
CA LEU A 17 0.76 -9.05 -2.59
C LEU A 17 -0.40 -8.64 -3.50
N ARG A 18 -1.31 -9.56 -3.84
CA ARG A 18 -2.50 -9.24 -4.65
C ARG A 18 -3.41 -8.21 -3.99
N VAL A 19 -3.60 -8.28 -2.68
CA VAL A 19 -4.42 -7.30 -1.95
C VAL A 19 -3.70 -5.96 -1.88
N ILE A 20 -2.40 -5.96 -1.58
CA ILE A 20 -1.56 -4.75 -1.53
C ILE A 20 -1.55 -4.02 -2.88
N GLU A 21 -1.51 -4.76 -3.99
CA GLU A 21 -1.51 -4.14 -5.31
C GLU A 21 -2.78 -3.33 -5.61
N ARG A 22 -3.92 -3.71 -5.01
CA ARG A 22 -5.19 -2.99 -5.14
C ARG A 22 -5.25 -1.71 -4.31
N TRP A 23 -4.34 -1.52 -3.36
CA TRP A 23 -4.32 -0.28 -2.57
C TRP A 23 -3.97 0.93 -3.46
N PRO A 24 -4.62 2.08 -3.24
CA PRO A 24 -4.37 3.28 -4.02
C PRO A 24 -2.95 3.81 -3.79
N THR A 25 -2.36 4.36 -4.86
CA THR A 25 -1.07 5.05 -4.79
C THR A 25 -1.27 6.48 -4.28
N ASP A 26 -0.58 6.85 -3.21
CA ASP A 26 -0.58 8.21 -2.68
C ASP A 26 0.52 9.06 -3.36
N TYR A 27 0.12 9.86 -4.36
CA TYR A 27 1.03 10.77 -5.07
C TYR A 27 1.49 11.94 -4.22
N LEU A 28 0.69 12.39 -3.24
CA LEU A 28 1.04 13.53 -2.41
C LEU A 28 2.16 13.20 -1.44
N ARG A 29 2.18 11.95 -0.93
CA ARG A 29 3.16 11.47 0.05
C ARG A 29 4.01 10.31 -0.51
N PRO A 30 4.88 10.54 -1.50
CA PRO A 30 5.62 9.48 -2.18
C PRO A 30 6.52 8.67 -1.23
N ASN A 31 7.11 9.33 -0.23
CA ASN A 31 8.00 8.69 0.75
C ASN A 31 7.26 8.05 1.94
N ARG A 32 5.93 8.18 2.03
CA ARG A 32 5.11 7.67 3.14
C ARG A 32 3.83 7.01 2.63
N ASN A 33 3.92 6.38 1.47
CA ASN A 33 2.80 5.70 0.84
C ASN A 33 2.49 4.39 1.58
N LEU A 34 1.24 4.21 2.01
CA LEU A 34 0.79 3.02 2.72
C LEU A 34 1.02 1.74 1.91
N LYS A 35 0.77 1.76 0.59
CA LYS A 35 1.02 0.61 -0.29
C LYS A 35 2.47 0.13 -0.20
N HIS A 36 3.41 1.07 -0.19
CA HIS A 36 4.83 0.78 -0.05
C HIS A 36 5.15 0.19 1.33
N ILE A 37 4.64 0.80 2.39
CA ILE A 37 4.83 0.32 3.77
C ILE A 37 4.28 -1.11 3.94
N LEU A 38 3.09 -1.39 3.41
CA LEU A 38 2.50 -2.73 3.44
C LEU A 38 3.38 -3.74 2.70
N HIS A 39 3.87 -3.38 1.51
CA HIS A 39 4.75 -4.25 0.74
C HIS A 39 6.05 -4.57 1.51
N LEU A 40 6.67 -3.56 2.11
CA LEU A 40 7.86 -3.74 2.96
C LEU A 40 7.55 -4.65 4.16
N ARG A 41 6.50 -4.35 4.92
CA ARG A 41 6.13 -5.09 6.14
C ARG A 41 5.86 -6.55 5.86
N VAL A 42 5.11 -6.86 4.78
CA VAL A 42 4.86 -8.26 4.39
C VAL A 42 6.14 -8.94 3.91
N THR A 43 6.93 -8.27 3.07
CA THR A 43 8.17 -8.87 2.52
C THR A 43 9.16 -9.19 3.64
N GLU A 44 9.40 -8.25 4.54
CA GLU A 44 10.33 -8.43 5.66
C GLU A 44 9.80 -9.40 6.70
N GLY A 45 8.51 -9.37 7.02
CA GLY A 45 7.90 -10.34 7.95
C GLY A 45 8.03 -11.78 7.47
N PHE A 46 7.75 -12.04 6.18
CA PHE A 46 7.95 -13.37 5.62
C PHE A 46 9.43 -13.77 5.59
N LYS A 47 10.36 -12.86 5.25
CA LYS A 47 11.80 -13.13 5.26
C LYS A 47 12.33 -13.50 6.64
N GLN A 48 11.97 -12.74 7.67
CA GLN A 48 12.40 -12.97 9.05
C GLN A 48 11.96 -14.34 9.55
N ASN A 49 10.76 -14.77 9.15
CA ASN A 49 10.18 -16.03 9.60
C ASN A 49 10.66 -17.27 8.82
N ILE A 50 11.49 -17.13 7.76
CA ILE A 50 12.07 -18.27 7.02
C ILE A 50 12.94 -19.15 7.93
N ALA A 51 13.61 -18.56 8.91
CA ALA A 51 14.54 -19.26 9.79
C ALA A 51 13.85 -20.06 10.92
N VAL A 52 12.53 -19.91 11.10
CA VAL A 52 11.78 -20.58 12.17
C VAL A 52 11.66 -22.07 11.86
N LYS A 53 12.23 -22.92 12.72
CA LYS A 53 12.22 -24.38 12.58
C LYS A 53 11.16 -25.07 13.42
N ASP A 54 10.65 -24.41 14.46
CA ASP A 54 9.63 -24.96 15.34
C ASP A 54 8.27 -24.98 14.63
N ALA A 55 7.70 -26.18 14.50
CA ALA A 55 6.41 -26.41 13.86
C ALA A 55 5.22 -25.79 14.62
N ASN A 56 5.30 -25.63 15.94
CA ASN A 56 4.24 -24.98 16.72
C ASN A 56 4.24 -23.47 16.49
N VAL A 57 5.42 -22.85 16.56
CA VAL A 57 5.61 -21.43 16.30
C VAL A 57 5.24 -21.09 14.86
N LEU A 58 5.67 -21.91 13.90
CA LEU A 58 5.32 -21.72 12.49
C LEU A 58 3.81 -21.80 12.25
N ARG A 59 3.09 -22.71 12.93
CA ARG A 59 1.63 -22.80 12.85
C ARG A 59 0.95 -21.54 13.41
N ALA A 60 1.41 -21.03 14.55
CA ALA A 60 0.89 -19.80 15.13
C ALA A 60 1.09 -18.60 14.18
N LEU A 61 2.30 -18.43 13.64
CA LEU A 61 2.61 -17.36 12.69
C LEU A 61 1.75 -17.40 11.43
N VAL A 62 1.45 -18.59 10.92
CA VAL A 62 0.57 -18.73 9.75
C VAL A 62 -0.87 -18.36 10.09
N LEU A 63 -1.37 -18.77 11.25
CA LEU A 63 -2.71 -18.42 11.71
C LEU A 63 -2.85 -16.89 11.89
N ASP A 64 -1.86 -16.26 12.51
CA ASP A 64 -1.83 -14.80 12.66
C ASP A 64 -1.81 -14.10 11.29
N ALA A 65 -0.97 -14.58 10.36
CA ALA A 65 -0.90 -14.03 9.01
C ALA A 65 -2.20 -14.23 8.21
N GLU A 66 -2.95 -15.31 8.41
CA GLU A 66 -4.26 -15.51 7.82
C GLU A 66 -5.28 -14.48 8.33
N VAL A 67 -5.30 -14.23 9.65
CA VAL A 67 -6.15 -13.21 10.28
C VAL A 67 -5.80 -11.82 9.76
N GLU A 68 -4.52 -11.50 9.66
CA GLU A 68 -4.05 -10.21 9.13
C GLU A 68 -4.40 -10.01 7.65
N LEU A 69 -4.29 -11.07 6.84
CA LEU A 69 -4.70 -11.03 5.44
C LEU A 69 -6.19 -10.76 5.31
N ASP A 70 -7.02 -11.41 6.13
CA ASP A 70 -8.46 -11.21 6.12
C ASP A 70 -8.79 -9.77 6.53
N ALA A 71 -8.20 -9.26 7.61
CA ALA A 71 -8.35 -7.86 8.01
C ALA A 71 -7.95 -6.88 6.89
N LEU A 72 -6.84 -7.15 6.20
CA LEU A 72 -6.38 -6.31 5.09
C LEU A 72 -7.36 -6.35 3.90
N ARG A 73 -7.97 -7.49 3.60
CA ARG A 73 -9.01 -7.62 2.56
C ARG A 73 -10.23 -6.78 2.89
N ARG A 74 -10.76 -6.91 4.11
CA ARG A 74 -11.92 -6.15 4.58
C ARG A 74 -11.70 -4.64 4.50
N LEU A 75 -10.49 -4.19 4.86
CA LEU A 75 -10.10 -2.79 4.72
C LEU A 75 -10.02 -2.35 3.25
N ALA A 76 -9.41 -3.15 2.39
CA ALA A 76 -9.27 -2.86 0.96
C ALA A 76 -10.63 -2.82 0.23
N GLU A 77 -11.59 -3.65 0.68
CA GLU A 77 -12.95 -3.73 0.17
C GLU A 77 -13.88 -2.65 0.78
N ASN A 78 -13.35 -1.78 1.64
CA ASN A 78 -14.12 -0.74 2.34
C ASN A 78 -15.31 -1.27 3.17
N GLU A 79 -15.27 -2.52 3.63
CA GLU A 79 -16.38 -3.16 4.37
C GLU A 79 -16.90 -2.28 5.52
N PHE A 80 -15.99 -1.69 6.30
CA PHE A 80 -16.37 -0.88 7.47
C PHE A 80 -17.05 0.44 7.10
N LYS A 81 -16.77 1.00 5.93
CA LYS A 81 -17.45 2.19 5.43
C LYS A 81 -18.91 1.88 5.09
N GLU A 82 -19.15 0.71 4.52
CA GLU A 82 -20.49 0.24 4.17
C GLU A 82 -21.28 -0.20 5.40
N LYS A 83 -20.61 -0.92 6.31
CA LYS A 83 -21.21 -1.43 7.55
C LYS A 83 -21.56 -0.32 8.55
N TYR A 84 -20.74 0.71 8.62
CA TYR A 84 -20.91 1.84 9.55
C TYR A 84 -20.95 3.16 8.78
N PRO A 85 -22.04 3.42 8.03
CA PRO A 85 -22.16 4.64 7.23
C PRO A 85 -22.21 5.87 8.15
N LEU A 86 -21.42 6.88 7.81
CA LEU A 86 -21.42 8.15 8.51
C LEU A 86 -22.55 9.05 8.01
N SER A 87 -23.15 9.84 8.90
CA SER A 87 -24.19 10.80 8.52
C SER A 87 -23.63 11.88 7.60
N ASP A 88 -24.39 12.25 6.56
CA ASP A 88 -24.10 13.37 5.67
C ASP A 88 -23.80 14.68 6.39
N ARG A 89 -24.38 14.87 7.59
CA ARG A 89 -24.12 16.05 8.43
C ARG A 89 -22.65 16.21 8.82
N ILE A 90 -21.93 15.11 8.99
CA ILE A 90 -20.48 15.13 9.32
C ILE A 90 -19.68 15.69 8.14
N TYR A 91 -20.08 15.36 6.91
CA TYR A 91 -19.40 15.81 5.68
C TYR A 91 -19.83 17.19 5.20
N ARG A 92 -20.88 17.77 5.79
CA ARG A 92 -21.45 19.07 5.41
C ARG A 92 -21.65 19.94 6.66
N PRO A 93 -20.56 20.48 7.23
CA PRO A 93 -20.65 21.29 8.44
C PRO A 93 -21.47 22.56 8.18
N ALA A 94 -22.26 23.00 9.16
CA ALA A 94 -23.21 24.12 9.01
C ALA A 94 -22.53 25.43 8.57
N ALA A 95 -21.33 25.70 9.09
CA ALA A 95 -20.56 26.90 8.74
C ALA A 95 -20.06 26.90 7.28
N ASN A 96 -19.79 25.72 6.70
CA ASN A 96 -19.36 25.60 5.31
C ASN A 96 -19.74 24.21 4.73
N PRO A 97 -20.94 24.08 4.15
CA PRO A 97 -21.41 22.80 3.63
C PRO A 97 -20.55 22.19 2.51
N LYS A 98 -19.71 22.98 1.85
CA LYS A 98 -18.84 22.55 0.74
C LYS A 98 -17.39 22.27 1.17
N TYR A 99 -17.06 22.40 2.46
CA TYR A 99 -15.68 22.32 2.95
C TYR A 99 -14.96 21.04 2.52
N TYR A 100 -15.49 19.88 2.92
CA TYR A 100 -14.82 18.60 2.64
C TYR A 100 -14.84 18.25 1.15
N SER A 101 -15.91 18.57 0.41
CA SER A 101 -15.94 18.37 -1.04
C SER A 101 -14.90 19.21 -1.78
N GLY A 102 -14.70 20.46 -1.36
CA GLY A 102 -13.69 21.34 -1.93
C GLY A 102 -12.28 20.87 -1.58
N LEU A 103 -12.07 20.40 -0.35
CA LEU A 103 -10.79 19.85 0.10
C LEU A 103 -10.40 18.61 -0.71
N VAL A 104 -11.32 17.65 -0.89
CA VAL A 104 -11.09 16.45 -1.71
C VAL A 104 -10.77 16.84 -3.15
N ALA A 105 -11.53 17.75 -3.75
CA ALA A 105 -11.27 18.21 -5.11
C ALA A 105 -9.89 18.87 -5.27
N ALA A 106 -9.46 19.67 -4.28
CA ALA A 106 -8.14 20.27 -4.27
C ALA A 106 -7.03 19.22 -4.15
N ILE A 107 -7.19 18.26 -3.24
CA ILE A 107 -6.28 17.11 -3.07
C ILE A 107 -6.15 16.34 -4.38
N ASP A 108 -7.27 15.97 -5.03
CA ASP A 108 -7.26 15.21 -6.29
C ASP A 108 -6.58 15.99 -7.42
N LYS A 109 -6.85 17.29 -7.52
CA LYS A 109 -6.19 18.15 -8.51
C LYS A 109 -4.68 18.18 -8.29
N THR A 110 -4.23 18.37 -7.05
CA THR A 110 -2.79 18.39 -6.73
C THR A 110 -2.11 17.04 -6.96
N ALA A 111 -2.79 15.93 -6.66
CA ALA A 111 -2.29 14.58 -6.91
C ALA A 111 -2.09 14.32 -8.41
N LYS A 112 -3.06 14.69 -9.26
CA LYS A 112 -2.96 14.57 -10.73
C LYS A 112 -1.80 15.38 -11.29
N LEU A 113 -1.65 16.64 -10.87
CA LEU A 113 -0.53 17.48 -11.32
C LEU A 113 0.83 16.87 -10.96
N LYS A 114 0.93 16.29 -9.77
CA LYS A 114 2.16 15.62 -9.33
C LYS A 114 2.43 14.33 -10.12
N GLN A 115 1.40 13.52 -10.35
CA GLN A 115 1.50 12.34 -11.22
C GLN A 115 1.99 12.71 -12.62
N GLU A 116 1.45 13.77 -13.22
CA GLU A 116 1.89 14.28 -14.53
C GLU A 116 3.34 14.78 -14.50
N ALA A 117 3.76 15.43 -13.41
CA ALA A 117 5.13 15.90 -13.24
C ALA A 117 6.11 14.72 -13.11
N ASP A 118 5.75 13.68 -12.35
CA ASP A 118 6.58 12.49 -12.15
C ASP A 118 6.72 11.67 -13.46
N LEU A 119 5.70 11.65 -14.31
CA LEU A 119 5.74 10.99 -15.63
C LEU A 119 6.62 11.71 -16.65
N LYS A 120 6.79 13.04 -16.53
CA LYS A 120 7.61 13.82 -17.47
C LYS A 120 9.08 13.68 -17.07
N PRO A 121 9.94 13.03 -17.89
CA PRO A 121 11.37 12.97 -17.59
C PRO A 121 11.93 14.39 -17.55
N SER A 122 12.82 14.65 -16.58
CA SER A 122 13.47 15.96 -16.46
C SER A 122 14.12 16.36 -17.79
N LEU A 123 14.07 17.66 -18.12
CA LEU A 123 14.68 18.20 -19.34
C LEU A 123 16.14 17.76 -19.50
N TRP A 124 16.87 17.66 -18.39
CA TRP A 124 18.25 17.19 -18.33
C TRP A 124 18.43 15.68 -18.63
N LYS A 125 17.44 14.82 -18.32
CA LYS A 125 17.41 13.43 -18.78
C LYS A 125 17.15 13.31 -20.28
N ARG A 126 16.32 14.20 -20.84
CA ARG A 126 16.02 14.25 -22.29
C ARG A 126 17.20 14.77 -23.12
N LEU A 127 18.01 15.67 -22.55
CA LEU A 127 19.20 16.25 -23.20
C LEU A 127 20.48 15.44 -22.98
N GLY A 128 20.42 14.24 -22.37
CA GLY A 128 21.54 13.30 -22.32
C GLY A 128 22.75 13.74 -21.47
N PHE A 129 22.62 14.74 -20.59
CA PHE A 129 23.75 15.34 -19.87
C PHE A 129 24.34 14.50 -18.72
N TRP A 130 23.92 13.23 -18.56
CA TRP A 130 24.36 12.35 -17.47
C TRP A 130 25.03 11.05 -17.95
N THR A 131 25.85 11.13 -19.01
CA THR A 131 26.74 10.01 -19.43
C THR A 131 28.22 10.37 -19.51
N ARG A 132 28.69 11.43 -18.85
CA ARG A 132 30.14 11.63 -18.65
C ARG A 132 30.47 12.20 -17.28
N LYS A 133 30.58 11.31 -16.29
CA LYS A 133 31.53 11.50 -15.20
C LYS A 133 31.85 10.13 -14.61
N PHE A 134 32.92 9.51 -15.13
CA PHE A 134 33.96 8.76 -14.41
C PHE A 134 34.88 8.09 -15.45
N PHE A 135 35.79 8.90 -15.99
CA PHE A 135 37.07 8.47 -16.56
C PHE A 135 38.13 9.42 -15.97
N TRP A 136 39.27 8.87 -15.54
CA TRP A 136 40.29 9.37 -14.57
C TRP A 136 39.96 9.01 -13.11
N ASN A 137 40.76 8.23 -12.36
CA ASN A 137 42.12 7.69 -12.50
C ASN A 137 42.13 6.17 -12.36
#